data_AF-A0A2V8MMV9-F1
#
_entry.id   AF-A0A2V8MMV9-F1
#
_cell.length_a   1.000
_cell.length_b   1.000
_cell.length_c   1.000
_cell.angle_alpha   90.00
_cell.angle_beta   90.00
_cell.angle_gamma   90.00
#
_symmetry.space_group_name_H-M   'P 1'
#
loop_
_entity.id
_entity.type
_entity.pdbx_description
1 polymer ?
#
loop_
_entity_poly.entity_id
_entity_poly.type
_entity_poly.pdbx_seq_one_letter_code
_entity_poly.pdbx_strand_id
1 'polypeptide(L)' 'MANTFSQIYIQSVFAVSNRQSLIKPEFKEELYKYITGIVRNHGQKLISINGMPDHLHILIGLRPAMALADLIQEI' A
#
# COMPACT_ATOMS: atom_id res chain seq x y z
N MET A 1 -1.93 -12.96 -20.72
CA MET A 1 -1.52 -14.14 -21.50
C MET A 1 -2.16 -15.35 -20.86
N ALA A 2 -2.73 -16.27 -21.65
CA ALA A 2 -3.14 -17.56 -21.09
C ALA A 2 -1.89 -18.24 -20.50
N ASN A 3 -2.02 -18.84 -19.31
CA ASN A 3 -0.97 -19.63 -18.63
C ASN A 3 0.22 -18.86 -18.01
N THR A 4 0.08 -17.57 -17.69
CA THR A 4 1.07 -16.88 -16.83
C THR A 4 0.69 -17.01 -15.36
N PHE A 5 1.58 -17.57 -14.56
CA PHE A 5 1.45 -17.66 -13.11
C PHE A 5 2.56 -16.84 -12.45
N SER A 6 2.18 -15.95 -11.55
CA SER A 6 3.12 -15.10 -10.82
C SER A 6 2.69 -14.98 -9.37
N GLN A 7 3.66 -14.94 -8.47
CA GLN A 7 3.44 -14.61 -7.07
C GLN A 7 4.52 -13.61 -6.66
N ILE A 8 4.11 -12.37 -6.45
CA ILE A 8 5.02 -11.26 -6.15
C ILE A 8 4.51 -10.60 -4.88
N TYR A 9 5.35 -10.63 -3.84
CA TYR A 9 5.08 -9.99 -2.55
C TYR A 9 6.07 -8.86 -2.35
N ILE A 10 5.57 -7.66 -2.08
CA ILE A 10 6.39 -6.47 -1.94
C ILE A 10 6.02 -5.78 -0.63
N GLN A 11 7.03 -5.58 0.21
CA GLN A 11 6.94 -4.71 1.37
C GLN A 11 7.35 -3.31 0.93
N SER A 12 6.43 -2.35 1.04
CA SER A 12 6.72 -0.94 0.80
C SER A 12 6.64 -0.17 2.12
N VAL A 13 7.58 0.76 2.30
CA VAL A 13 7.68 1.61 3.49
C VAL A 13 7.97 3.03 3.02
N PHE A 14 7.15 3.98 3.46
CA PHE A 14 7.34 5.39 3.20
C PHE A 14 6.92 6.22 4.41
N ALA A 15 7.52 7.40 4.52
CA ALA A 15 7.33 8.30 5.65
C ALA A 15 6.44 9.49 5.28
N VAL A 16 5.78 10.06 6.29
CA VAL A 16 5.12 11.35 6.14
C VAL A 16 6.15 12.46 5.89
N SER A 17 5.70 13.58 5.33
CA SER A 17 6.56 14.76 5.09
C SER A 17 7.34 15.13 6.35
N ASN A 18 8.66 15.26 6.20
CA ASN A 18 9.60 15.60 7.27
C ASN A 18 9.52 14.69 8.51
N ARG A 19 8.92 13.50 8.43
CA ARG A 19 8.68 12.57 9.56
C ARG A 19 7.96 13.22 10.75
N GLN A 20 7.04 14.16 10.49
CA GLN A 20 6.33 14.93 11.52
C GLN A 20 5.29 14.14 12.35
N SER A 21 5.38 12.81 12.40
CA SER A 21 4.45 11.95 13.14
C SER A 21 2.97 12.26 12.86
N LEU A 22 2.64 12.47 11.59
CA LEU A 22 1.33 12.97 11.16
C LEU A 22 0.25 11.89 11.12
N ILE A 23 0.56 10.59 11.18
CA ILE A 23 -0.44 9.52 11.20
C ILE A 23 -1.01 9.43 12.62
N LYS A 24 -2.06 10.20 12.89
CA LYS A 24 -2.63 10.31 14.24
C LYS A 24 -3.68 9.22 14.52
N PRO A 25 -3.85 8.80 15.78
CA PRO A 25 -4.82 7.76 16.15
C PRO A 25 -6.26 8.05 15.70
N GLU A 26 -6.66 9.33 15.63
CA GLU A 26 -8.02 9.75 15.30
C GLU A 26 -8.43 9.38 13.87
N PHE A 27 -7.47 9.31 12.94
CA PHE A 27 -7.75 9.00 11.53
C PHE A 27 -6.93 7.84 10.96
N LYS A 28 -6.04 7.22 11.74
CA LYS A 28 -5.19 6.09 11.30
C LYS A 28 -5.99 4.97 10.63
N GLU A 29 -7.11 4.57 11.24
CA GLU A 29 -7.97 3.51 10.69
C GLU A 29 -8.65 3.93 9.38
N GLU A 30 -9.03 5.20 9.24
CA GLU A 30 -9.62 5.71 8.01
C GLU A 30 -8.58 5.82 6.89
N LEU A 31 -7.37 6.28 7.21
CA LEU A 31 -6.23 6.26 6.28
C LEU A 31 -5.97 4.85 5.77
N TYR A 32 -5.96 3.84 6.65
CA TYR A 32 -5.72 2.45 6.24
C TYR A 32 -6.83 1.92 5.35
N LYS A 33 -8.10 2.25 5.64
CA LYS A 33 -9.24 1.91 4.78
C LYS A 33 -9.15 2.59 3.42
N TYR A 34 -8.74 3.86 3.37
CA TYR A 34 -8.57 4.61 2.13
C TYR A 34 -7.50 3.96 1.23
N ILE A 35 -6.32 3.68 1.78
CA ILE A 35 -5.23 2.98 1.07
C ILE A 35 -5.67 1.57 0.62
N THR A 36 -6.42 0.85 1.48
CA THR A 36 -7.01 -0.44 1.10
C THR A 36 -7.94 -0.31 -0.11
N GLY A 37 -8.75 0.76 -0.15
CA GLY A 37 -9.62 1.08 -1.28
C GLY A 37 -8.83 1.28 -2.57
N ILE A 38 -7.78 2.11 -2.54
CA ILE A 38 -6.89 2.36 -3.69
C ILE A 38 -6.31 1.04 -4.21
N VAL A 39 -5.65 0.26 -3.35
CA VAL A 39 -4.99 -1.01 -3.75
C VAL A 39 -5.99 -1.97 -4.39
N ARG A 40 -7.21 -2.09 -3.82
CA ARG A 40 -8.26 -2.97 -4.36
C ARG A 40 -8.84 -2.46 -5.68
N ASN A 41 -9.01 -1.14 -5.82
CA ASN A 41 -9.54 -0.53 -7.04
C ASN A 41 -8.59 -0.70 -8.23
N HIS A 42 -7.28 -0.75 -7.97
CA HIS A 42 -6.26 -1.10 -8.98
C HIS A 42 -6.10 -2.62 -9.19
N GLY A 43 -7.00 -3.44 -8.64
CA GLY A 43 -7.00 -4.90 -8.82
C GLY A 43 -5.84 -5.61 -8.14
N GLN A 44 -5.14 -4.95 -7.23
CA GLN A 44 -4.03 -5.49 -6.46
C GLN A 44 -4.52 -6.06 -5.13
N LYS A 45 -3.70 -6.87 -4.45
CA LYS A 45 -4.06 -7.45 -3.16
C LYS A 45 -3.30 -6.77 -2.03
N LEU A 46 -3.99 -6.05 -1.16
CA LEU A 46 -3.43 -5.66 0.13
C LEU A 46 -3.43 -6.89 1.05
N ILE A 47 -2.25 -7.30 1.51
CA ILE A 47 -2.09 -8.44 2.43
C ILE A 47 -2.07 -7.98 3.87
N SER A 48 -1.34 -6.90 4.14
CA SER A 48 -1.27 -6.27 5.46
C SER A 48 -0.96 -4.78 5.33
N ILE A 49 -1.48 -4.00 6.26
CA ILE A 49 -1.16 -2.58 6.43
C ILE A 49 -1.01 -2.31 7.92
N ASN A 50 0.07 -1.62 8.28
CA ASN A 50 0.29 -1.09 9.61
C ASN A 50 1.24 0.11 9.53
N GLY A 51 1.52 0.76 10.65
CA GLY A 51 2.36 1.94 10.64
C GLY A 51 2.67 2.46 12.02
N MET A 52 3.60 3.40 12.04
CA MET A 52 3.95 4.26 13.15
C MET A 52 3.46 5.67 12.85
N PRO A 53 3.41 6.59 13.83
CA PRO A 53 2.98 7.96 13.58
C PRO A 53 3.72 8.64 12.41
N ASP A 54 4.98 8.29 12.16
CA ASP A 54 5.85 8.93 11.15
C ASP A 54 6.00 8.14 9.83
N HIS A 55 5.54 6.89 9.74
CA HIS A 55 5.68 6.08 8.53
C HIS A 55 4.67 4.92 8.44
N LEU A 56 4.45 4.44 7.22
CA LEU A 56 3.54 3.34 6.92
C LEU A 56 4.30 2.12 6.38
N HIS A 57 3.83 0.93 6.73
CA HIS A 57 4.22 -0.36 6.21
C HIS A 57 3.05 -1.00 5.46
N ILE A 58 3.25 -1.32 4.18
CA ILE A 58 2.26 -2.06 3.39
C ILE A 58 2.88 -3.30 2.77
N LEU A 59 2.21 -4.44 2.92
CA LEU A 59 2.55 -5.68 2.23
C LEU A 59 1.52 -5.93 1.12
N ILE A 60 1.98 -5.91 -0.12
CA ILE A 60 1.14 -6.03 -1.31
C ILE A 60 1.47 -7.34 -2.04
N GLY A 61 0.42 -8.06 -2.42
CA GLY A 61 0.47 -9.06 -3.49
C GLY A 61 0.26 -8.37 -4.84
N LEU A 62 1.35 -8.14 -5.57
CA LEU A 62 1.35 -7.41 -6.83
C LEU A 62 1.02 -8.35 -7.99
N ARG A 63 0.05 -7.97 -8.81
CA ARG A 63 -0.20 -8.56 -10.12
C ARG A 63 0.68 -7.86 -11.15
N PRO A 64 1.45 -8.58 -11.98
CA PRO A 64 2.46 -8.02 -12.88
C PRO A 64 1.90 -7.15 -14.02
N ALA A 65 0.58 -6.96 -14.09
CA ALA A 65 -0.08 -6.08 -15.05
C ALA A 65 0.06 -4.58 -14.71
N MET A 66 0.58 -4.24 -13.53
CA MET A 66 0.81 -2.85 -13.10
C MET A 66 2.21 -2.73 -12.50
N ALA A 67 2.91 -1.63 -12.78
CA ALA A 67 4.19 -1.37 -12.15
C ALA A 67 3.99 -1.02 -10.68
N LEU A 68 4.96 -1.39 -9.82
CA LEU A 68 4.92 -1.00 -8.42
C LEU A 68 4.89 0.52 -8.26
N ALA A 69 5.71 1.25 -9.05
CA ALA A 69 5.80 2.70 -8.96
C ALA A 69 4.45 3.38 -9.20
N ASP A 70 3.69 2.93 -10.20
CA ASP A 70 2.36 3.46 -10.50
C ASP A 70 1.40 3.21 -9.33
N LEU A 71 1.42 2.00 -8.74
CA LEU A 71 0.58 1.69 -7.58
C LEU A 71 0.95 2.53 -6.35
N ILE A 72 2.24 2.76 -6.11
CA ILE A 72 2.72 3.57 -4.98
C ILE A 72 2.40 5.06 -5.21
N GLN A 73 2.34 5.54 -6.45
CA GLN A 73 1.94 6.92 -6.75
C GLN A 73 0.45 7.18 -6.46
N GLU A 74 -0.41 6.18 -6.65
CA GLU A 74 -1.85 6.28 -6.33
C GLU A 74 -2.14 6.22 -4.82
N ILE A 75 -1.19 5.68 -4.03
CA ILE A 75 -1.26 5.52 -2.57
C ILE A 75 -0.79 6.78 -1.86
#